data_AF-A0A6P0WV17-F1
#
_entry.id   AF-A0A6P0WV17-F1
#
_cell.length_a   1.000
_cell.length_b   1.000
_cell.length_c   1.000
_cell.angle_alpha   90.00
_cell.angle_beta   90.00
_cell.angle_gamma   90.00
#
_symmetry.space_group_name_H-M   'P 1'
#
loop_
_entity.id
_entity.type
_entity.pdbx_description
1 polymer ?
#
loop_
_entity_poly.entity_id
_entity_poly.type
_entity_poly.pdbx_seq_one_letter_code
_entity_poly.pdbx_strand_id
1 'polypeptide(L)'
;LDFRIAPATQSMIRQLAPLLTQVAAERVQVELGYLLQSSQGTVWLKAVWEDNLLQRWFPDATQESLAQVAAVEQSALVIAKSFPQLQVELQASVAGKSATLLSLAKLASLLPSVPEAAEEQLLFLKYSRAEVRAVVTLLKQLPQLESHTKQPMTLREQYFFFLEVGCVFSALTVLAVARGIAVEAVAPLVDCYLNPHNQVAHPTSLLTGHDLMQALKLPPGPQVGKLLTEIQIARIEGRITKSEDALEFASQLRDEYRY
;
A
#
# COMPACT_ATOMS: atom_id res chain seq x y z
N LEU A 1 -27.22 -3.72 -11.89
CA LEU A 1 -28.61 -4.23 -11.95
C LEU A 1 -29.24 -3.90 -10.60
N ASP A 2 -30.39 -3.23 -10.54
CA ASP A 2 -31.02 -2.82 -9.28
C ASP A 2 -31.92 -3.92 -8.69
N PHE A 3 -31.42 -5.16 -8.69
CA PHE A 3 -32.14 -6.29 -8.12
C PHE A 3 -32.06 -6.29 -6.59
N ARG A 4 -33.14 -6.75 -5.94
CA ARG A 4 -33.21 -6.97 -4.50
C ARG A 4 -33.43 -8.45 -4.22
N ILE A 5 -32.79 -8.97 -3.18
CA ILE A 5 -33.01 -10.34 -2.74
C ILE A 5 -34.41 -10.45 -2.13
N ALA A 6 -35.18 -11.45 -2.56
CA ALA A 6 -36.51 -11.69 -2.00
C ALA A 6 -36.40 -12.06 -0.50
N PRO A 7 -37.31 -11.59 0.39
CA PRO A 7 -37.20 -11.83 1.84
C PRO A 7 -37.08 -13.32 2.22
N ALA A 8 -37.78 -14.21 1.51
CA ALA A 8 -37.69 -15.65 1.74
C ALA A 8 -36.28 -16.20 1.44
N THR A 9 -35.66 -15.75 0.34
CA THR A 9 -34.28 -16.11 -0.01
C THR A 9 -33.29 -15.57 1.01
N GLN A 10 -33.48 -14.34 1.48
CA GLN A 10 -32.61 -13.75 2.51
C GLN A 10 -32.71 -14.51 3.84
N SER A 11 -33.91 -14.91 4.26
CA SER A 11 -34.09 -15.76 5.43
C SER A 11 -33.37 -17.11 5.28
N MET A 12 -33.44 -17.73 4.10
CA MET A 12 -32.74 -18.98 3.83
C MET A 12 -31.22 -18.80 3.86
N ILE A 13 -30.70 -17.71 3.31
CA ILE A 13 -29.27 -17.36 3.36
C ILE A 13 -28.78 -17.30 4.81
N ARG A 14 -29.51 -16.62 5.70
CA ARG A 14 -29.17 -16.53 7.13
C ARG A 14 -29.16 -17.90 7.82
N GLN A 15 -30.12 -18.76 7.49
CA GLN A 15 -30.18 -20.12 8.03
C GLN A 15 -29.01 -20.99 7.58
N LEU A 16 -28.53 -20.79 6.35
CA LEU A 16 -27.41 -21.54 5.78
C LEU A 16 -26.03 -20.93 6.10
N ALA A 17 -25.96 -19.70 6.58
CA ALA A 17 -24.70 -19.01 6.90
C ALA A 17 -23.72 -19.83 7.75
N PRO A 18 -24.14 -20.62 8.77
CA PRO A 18 -23.22 -21.47 9.54
C PRO A 18 -22.47 -22.52 8.68
N LEU A 19 -23.04 -22.93 7.55
CA LEU A 19 -22.42 -23.89 6.63
C LEU A 19 -21.25 -23.29 5.84
N LEU A 20 -21.05 -21.96 5.87
CA LEU A 20 -19.88 -21.31 5.26
C LEU A 20 -18.56 -21.81 5.86
N THR A 21 -18.58 -22.36 7.08
CA THR A 21 -17.44 -23.04 7.70
C THR A 21 -16.92 -24.24 6.89
N GLN A 22 -17.77 -24.85 6.07
CA GLN A 22 -17.45 -26.00 5.22
C GLN A 22 -16.93 -25.59 3.83
N VAL A 23 -17.00 -24.29 3.50
CA VAL A 23 -16.55 -23.76 2.21
C VAL A 23 -15.04 -23.50 2.29
N ALA A 24 -14.31 -23.95 1.25
CA ALA A 24 -12.89 -23.67 1.12
C ALA A 24 -12.60 -22.16 1.08
N ALA A 25 -11.56 -21.73 1.79
CA ALA A 25 -11.19 -20.34 1.92
C ALA A 25 -10.94 -19.67 0.56
N GLU A 26 -10.34 -20.39 -0.39
CA GLU A 26 -10.08 -19.92 -1.75
C GLU A 26 -11.38 -19.56 -2.49
N ARG A 27 -12.46 -20.32 -2.28
CA ARG A 27 -13.76 -20.00 -2.90
C ARG A 27 -14.34 -18.73 -2.32
N VAL A 28 -14.27 -18.57 -1.00
CA VAL A 28 -14.72 -17.35 -0.32
C VAL A 28 -13.90 -16.14 -0.77
N GLN A 29 -12.58 -16.31 -0.87
CA GLN A 29 -11.64 -15.29 -1.34
C GLN A 29 -11.95 -14.83 -2.77
N VAL A 30 -12.29 -15.74 -3.68
CA VAL A 30 -12.69 -15.40 -5.06
C VAL A 30 -13.97 -14.56 -5.09
N GLU A 31 -15.02 -14.98 -4.37
CA GLU A 31 -16.29 -14.24 -4.32
C GLU A 31 -16.13 -12.86 -3.66
N LEU A 32 -15.34 -12.78 -2.58
CA LEU A 32 -14.96 -11.50 -1.97
C LEU A 32 -14.20 -10.62 -2.94
N GLY A 33 -13.30 -11.19 -3.75
CA GLY A 33 -12.59 -10.48 -4.80
C GLY A 33 -13.55 -9.80 -5.79
N TYR A 34 -14.60 -10.51 -6.23
CA TYR A 34 -15.62 -9.93 -7.11
C TYR A 34 -16.41 -8.80 -6.44
N LEU A 35 -16.77 -8.97 -5.16
CA LEU A 35 -17.44 -7.92 -4.39
C LEU A 35 -16.56 -6.68 -4.22
N LEU A 36 -15.26 -6.84 -3.98
CA LEU A 36 -14.35 -5.71 -3.78
C LEU A 36 -14.02 -4.97 -5.10
N GLN A 37 -14.02 -5.68 -6.22
CA GLN A 37 -13.74 -5.08 -7.54
C GLN A 37 -14.95 -4.33 -8.12
N SER A 38 -16.17 -4.77 -7.81
CA SER A 38 -17.39 -4.14 -8.30
C SER A 38 -17.70 -2.83 -7.56
N SER A 39 -18.05 -1.77 -8.30
CA SER A 39 -18.51 -0.51 -7.71
C SER A 39 -19.83 -0.66 -6.94
N GLN A 40 -20.70 -1.59 -7.35
CA GLN A 40 -21.93 -1.94 -6.61
C GLN A 40 -21.67 -2.91 -5.46
N GLY A 41 -20.49 -3.54 -5.41
CA GLY A 41 -20.17 -4.59 -4.46
C GLY A 41 -20.11 -4.14 -3.00
N THR A 42 -19.83 -2.85 -2.74
CA THR A 42 -19.88 -2.27 -1.39
C THR A 42 -21.27 -2.38 -0.75
N VAL A 43 -22.33 -2.18 -1.53
CA VAL A 43 -23.72 -2.31 -1.03
C VAL A 43 -23.98 -3.76 -0.61
N TRP A 44 -23.52 -4.71 -1.42
CA TRP A 44 -23.65 -6.13 -1.13
C TRP A 44 -22.76 -6.58 0.02
N LEU A 45 -21.54 -6.04 0.17
CA LEU A 45 -20.68 -6.30 1.33
C LEU A 45 -21.37 -5.91 2.64
N LYS A 46 -22.08 -4.78 2.64
CA LYS A 46 -22.87 -4.36 3.80
C LYS A 46 -24.01 -5.34 4.09
N ALA A 47 -24.76 -5.77 3.08
CA ALA A 47 -25.83 -6.76 3.26
C ALA A 47 -25.30 -8.12 3.77
N VAL A 48 -24.17 -8.59 3.22
CA VAL A 48 -23.51 -9.84 3.63
C VAL A 48 -23.02 -9.76 5.09
N TRP A 49 -22.55 -8.59 5.52
CA TRP A 49 -22.20 -8.36 6.93
C TRP A 49 -23.42 -8.31 7.85
N GLU A 50 -24.50 -7.60 7.47
CA GLU A 50 -25.76 -7.53 8.24
C GLU A 50 -26.41 -8.92 8.41
N ASP A 51 -26.21 -9.80 7.43
CA ASP A 51 -26.68 -11.19 7.47
C ASP A 51 -25.73 -12.14 8.22
N ASN A 52 -24.62 -11.63 8.80
CA ASN A 52 -23.57 -12.35 9.54
C ASN A 52 -22.75 -13.36 8.72
N LEU A 53 -22.68 -13.22 7.40
CA LEU A 53 -21.91 -14.14 6.54
C LEU A 53 -20.39 -13.88 6.59
N LEU A 54 -19.96 -12.67 6.98
CA LEU A 54 -18.53 -12.32 7.05
C LEU A 54 -17.87 -12.74 8.36
N GLN A 55 -18.62 -13.06 9.42
CA GLN A 55 -18.09 -13.17 10.79
C GLN A 55 -16.92 -14.15 10.95
N ARG A 56 -16.92 -15.27 10.21
CA ARG A 56 -15.81 -16.24 10.24
C ARG A 56 -14.54 -15.74 9.56
N TRP A 57 -14.68 -14.93 8.52
CA TRP A 57 -13.61 -14.55 7.61
C TRP A 57 -13.06 -13.16 7.93
N PHE A 58 -13.90 -12.29 8.48
CA PHE A 58 -13.59 -10.96 8.99
C PHE A 58 -14.29 -10.75 10.34
N PRO A 59 -13.77 -11.37 11.42
CA PRO A 59 -14.39 -11.27 12.74
C PRO A 59 -14.40 -9.83 13.29
N ASP A 60 -13.42 -9.02 12.88
CA ASP A 60 -13.27 -7.63 13.32
C ASP A 60 -13.95 -6.62 12.38
N ALA A 61 -14.70 -7.09 11.37
CA ALA A 61 -15.43 -6.19 10.47
C ALA A 61 -16.54 -5.47 11.24
N THR A 62 -16.55 -4.14 11.14
CA THR A 62 -17.54 -3.25 11.77
C THR A 62 -18.34 -2.50 10.71
N GLN A 63 -19.40 -1.84 11.14
CA GLN A 63 -20.11 -0.89 10.29
C GLN A 63 -19.19 0.24 9.78
N GLU A 64 -18.22 0.66 10.61
CA GLU A 64 -17.24 1.67 10.25
C GLU A 64 -16.29 1.16 9.17
N SER A 65 -15.76 -0.06 9.28
CA SER A 65 -14.89 -0.62 8.23
C SER A 65 -15.59 -0.75 6.89
N LEU A 66 -16.88 -1.08 6.87
CA LEU A 66 -17.68 -1.10 5.65
C LEU A 66 -17.92 0.30 5.08
N ALA A 67 -18.12 1.30 5.93
CA ALA A 67 -18.17 2.69 5.49
C ALA A 67 -16.83 3.13 4.90
N GLN A 68 -15.70 2.66 5.44
CA GLN A 68 -14.36 2.90 4.89
C GLN A 68 -14.19 2.25 3.51
N VAL A 69 -14.69 1.02 3.28
CA VAL A 69 -14.71 0.41 1.94
C VAL A 69 -15.45 1.30 0.92
N ALA A 70 -16.59 1.89 1.32
CA ALA A 70 -17.32 2.84 0.48
C ALA A 70 -16.52 4.12 0.24
N ALA A 71 -15.89 4.66 1.28
CA ALA A 71 -15.08 5.87 1.22
C ALA A 71 -13.87 5.69 0.31
N VAL A 72 -13.24 4.51 0.27
CA VAL A 72 -12.13 4.18 -0.65
C VAL A 72 -12.57 4.31 -2.11
N GLU A 73 -13.75 3.80 -2.48
CA GLU A 73 -14.27 3.93 -3.84
C GLU A 73 -14.49 5.41 -4.22
N GLN A 74 -15.11 6.18 -3.33
CA GLN A 74 -15.35 7.61 -3.56
C GLN A 74 -14.04 8.39 -3.64
N SER A 75 -13.07 8.06 -2.79
CA SER A 75 -11.76 8.70 -2.76
C SER A 75 -10.99 8.44 -4.04
N ALA A 76 -11.10 7.24 -4.63
CA ALA A 76 -10.51 6.94 -5.93
C ALA A 76 -11.09 7.84 -7.04
N LEU A 77 -12.42 8.08 -7.03
CA LEU A 77 -13.07 8.99 -7.98
C LEU A 77 -12.65 10.46 -7.78
N VAL A 78 -12.49 10.89 -6.52
CA VAL A 78 -12.05 12.25 -6.20
C VAL A 78 -10.60 12.45 -6.63
N ILE A 79 -9.70 11.53 -6.29
CA ILE A 79 -8.29 11.59 -6.67
C ILE A 79 -8.14 11.58 -8.20
N ALA A 80 -8.91 10.76 -8.92
CA ALA A 80 -8.84 10.68 -10.38
C ALA A 80 -9.12 12.01 -11.09
N LYS A 81 -9.88 12.93 -10.47
CA LYS A 81 -10.13 14.28 -11.03
C LYS A 81 -8.87 15.13 -11.07
N SER A 82 -7.99 14.97 -10.08
CA SER A 82 -6.76 15.73 -9.91
C SER A 82 -5.55 15.00 -10.48
N PHE A 83 -5.53 13.67 -10.36
CA PHE A 83 -4.42 12.78 -10.73
C PHE A 83 -4.92 11.56 -11.53
N PRO A 84 -5.27 11.73 -12.82
CA PRO A 84 -5.82 10.66 -13.65
C PRO A 84 -4.89 9.45 -13.80
N GLN A 85 -3.58 9.65 -13.71
CA GLN A 85 -2.57 8.60 -13.82
C GLN A 85 -2.72 7.57 -12.69
N LEU A 86 -3.03 8.01 -11.46
CA LEU A 86 -3.27 7.10 -10.34
C LEU A 86 -4.50 6.22 -10.56
N GLN A 87 -5.50 6.69 -11.30
CA GLN A 87 -6.67 5.87 -11.64
C GLN A 87 -6.28 4.62 -12.46
N VAL A 88 -5.33 4.77 -13.39
CA VAL A 88 -4.83 3.66 -14.19
C VAL A 88 -4.07 2.66 -13.32
N GLU A 89 -3.19 3.15 -12.44
CA GLU A 89 -2.46 2.30 -11.50
C GLU A 89 -3.39 1.56 -10.53
N LEU A 90 -4.43 2.21 -10.03
CA LEU A 90 -5.40 1.60 -9.12
C LEU A 90 -6.12 0.38 -9.71
N GLN A 91 -6.26 0.33 -11.04
CA GLN A 91 -6.84 -0.81 -11.77
C GLN A 91 -5.79 -1.87 -12.14
N ALA A 92 -4.50 -1.61 -11.91
CA ALA A 92 -3.46 -2.56 -12.20
C ALA A 92 -3.60 -3.81 -11.31
N SER A 93 -3.41 -4.97 -11.95
CA SER A 93 -3.38 -6.27 -11.29
C SER A 93 -2.13 -6.41 -10.43
N VAL A 94 -2.31 -6.96 -9.22
CA VAL A 94 -1.19 -7.35 -8.37
C VAL A 94 -0.74 -8.76 -8.72
N ALA A 95 0.51 -8.89 -9.14
CA ALA A 95 1.16 -10.15 -9.52
C ALA A 95 0.39 -10.98 -10.58
N GLY A 96 -0.30 -10.33 -11.52
CA GLY A 96 -1.01 -10.99 -12.62
C GLY A 96 -2.28 -11.73 -12.20
N LYS A 97 -2.78 -11.49 -10.98
CA LYS A 97 -4.03 -12.05 -10.46
C LYS A 97 -5.23 -11.10 -10.64
N SER A 98 -6.41 -11.56 -10.28
CA SER A 98 -7.64 -10.77 -10.37
C SER A 98 -7.69 -9.56 -9.43
N ALA A 99 -6.95 -9.55 -8.32
CA ALA A 99 -6.96 -8.42 -7.38
C ALA A 99 -6.27 -7.19 -7.97
N THR A 100 -6.97 -6.06 -7.93
CA THR A 100 -6.44 -4.73 -8.27
C THR A 100 -5.96 -4.00 -7.03
N LEU A 101 -5.08 -3.01 -7.20
CA LEU A 101 -4.64 -2.14 -6.10
C LEU A 101 -5.82 -1.50 -5.34
N LEU A 102 -6.86 -1.05 -6.06
CA LEU A 102 -8.08 -0.51 -5.45
C LEU A 102 -8.81 -1.56 -4.60
N SER A 103 -8.95 -2.79 -5.09
CA SER A 103 -9.60 -3.87 -4.34
C SER A 103 -8.81 -4.24 -3.07
N LEU A 104 -7.48 -4.13 -3.11
CA LEU A 104 -6.63 -4.34 -1.93
C LEU A 104 -6.74 -3.19 -0.92
N ALA A 105 -6.89 -1.94 -1.35
CA ALA A 105 -7.17 -0.82 -0.46
C ALA A 105 -8.51 -1.00 0.29
N LYS A 106 -9.55 -1.47 -0.43
CA LYS A 106 -10.83 -1.84 0.19
C LYS A 106 -10.67 -3.00 1.17
N LEU A 107 -9.94 -4.05 0.78
CA LEU A 107 -9.67 -5.20 1.64
C LEU A 107 -8.95 -4.78 2.92
N ALA A 108 -7.95 -3.90 2.83
CA ALA A 108 -7.22 -3.35 3.98
C ALA A 108 -8.16 -2.67 4.98
N SER A 109 -9.27 -2.08 4.52
CA SER A 109 -10.25 -1.44 5.41
C SER A 109 -11.01 -2.44 6.28
N LEU A 110 -11.14 -3.71 5.84
CA LEU A 110 -11.86 -4.78 6.54
C LEU A 110 -10.99 -5.59 7.50
N LEU A 111 -9.68 -5.34 7.51
CA LEU A 111 -8.71 -6.09 8.31
C LEU A 111 -8.36 -5.37 9.60
N PRO A 112 -7.78 -6.09 10.58
CA PRO A 112 -7.16 -5.47 11.75
C PRO A 112 -6.15 -4.39 11.33
N SER A 113 -6.10 -3.30 12.09
CA SER A 113 -5.09 -2.24 11.86
C SER A 113 -3.67 -2.71 12.21
N VAL A 114 -3.54 -3.78 13.00
CA VAL A 114 -2.25 -4.40 13.35
C VAL A 114 -1.77 -5.25 12.17
N PRO A 115 -0.62 -4.92 11.54
CA PRO A 115 -0.17 -5.58 10.32
C PRO A 115 0.03 -7.09 10.45
N GLU A 116 0.54 -7.56 11.59
CA GLU A 116 0.79 -8.98 11.86
C GLU A 116 -0.52 -9.77 11.90
N ALA A 117 -1.55 -9.24 12.58
CA ALA A 117 -2.86 -9.86 12.65
C ALA A 117 -3.56 -9.87 11.28
N ALA A 118 -3.43 -8.78 10.50
CA ALA A 118 -3.93 -8.72 9.13
C ALA A 118 -3.23 -9.74 8.22
N GLU A 119 -1.92 -9.92 8.37
CA GLU A 119 -1.16 -10.94 7.63
C GLU A 119 -1.68 -12.35 7.93
N GLU A 120 -1.83 -12.71 9.21
CA GLU A 120 -2.36 -14.02 9.62
C GLU A 120 -3.75 -14.29 9.02
N GLN A 121 -4.65 -13.30 9.06
CA GLN A 121 -6.00 -13.41 8.51
C GLN A 121 -5.99 -13.57 6.98
N LEU A 122 -5.14 -12.84 6.27
CA LEU A 122 -5.00 -12.98 4.81
C LEU A 122 -4.42 -14.34 4.40
N LEU A 123 -3.48 -14.88 5.19
CA LEU A 123 -2.94 -16.23 4.98
C LEU A 123 -4.00 -17.31 5.24
N PHE A 124 -4.84 -17.11 6.26
CA PHE A 124 -6.00 -17.97 6.50
C PHE A 124 -6.98 -17.95 5.33
N LEU A 125 -7.21 -16.78 4.72
CA LEU A 125 -8.01 -16.58 3.51
C LEU A 125 -7.31 -16.99 2.20
N LYS A 126 -6.08 -17.51 2.26
CA LYS A 126 -5.33 -18.03 1.10
C LYS A 126 -4.98 -16.99 0.04
N TYR A 127 -4.87 -15.71 0.43
CA TYR A 127 -4.31 -14.69 -0.45
C TYR A 127 -2.85 -14.99 -0.80
N SER A 128 -2.40 -14.55 -1.97
CA SER A 128 -1.02 -14.76 -2.40
C SER A 128 -0.04 -13.90 -1.61
N ARG A 129 1.24 -14.31 -1.58
CA ARG A 129 2.32 -13.52 -0.94
C ARG A 129 2.40 -12.08 -1.44
N ALA A 130 2.12 -11.85 -2.73
CA ALA A 130 2.14 -10.50 -3.31
C ALA A 130 0.97 -9.65 -2.80
N GLU A 131 -0.24 -10.21 -2.75
CA GLU A 131 -1.43 -9.53 -2.21
C GLU A 131 -1.30 -9.27 -0.71
N VAL A 132 -0.83 -10.26 0.06
CA VAL A 132 -0.54 -10.13 1.49
C VAL A 132 0.47 -9.00 1.72
N ARG A 133 1.61 -9.02 1.02
CA ARG A 133 2.63 -7.97 1.13
C ARG A 133 2.06 -6.59 0.81
N ALA A 134 1.28 -6.47 -0.26
CA ALA A 134 0.68 -5.20 -0.64
C ALA A 134 -0.21 -4.64 0.47
N VAL A 135 -1.15 -5.45 1.00
CA VAL A 135 -2.06 -5.01 2.07
C VAL A 135 -1.33 -4.71 3.36
N VAL A 136 -0.36 -5.54 3.75
CA VAL A 136 0.48 -5.31 4.94
C VAL A 136 1.29 -4.01 4.79
N THR A 137 1.82 -3.72 3.60
CA THR A 137 2.48 -2.43 3.33
C THR A 137 1.50 -1.26 3.49
N LEU A 138 0.27 -1.37 2.96
CA LEU A 138 -0.75 -0.32 3.15
C LEU A 138 -0.99 -0.03 4.63
N LEU A 139 -1.21 -1.08 5.44
CA LEU A 139 -1.50 -0.93 6.87
C LEU A 139 -0.30 -0.40 7.65
N LYS A 140 0.94 -0.81 7.31
CA LYS A 140 2.17 -0.33 7.95
C LYS A 140 2.43 1.14 7.68
N GLN A 141 2.17 1.61 6.47
CA GLN A 141 2.56 2.94 6.00
C GLN A 141 1.47 4.00 6.16
N LEU A 142 0.22 3.59 6.36
CA LEU A 142 -0.91 4.50 6.57
C LEU A 142 -0.72 5.47 7.76
N PRO A 143 -0.27 5.03 8.96
CA PRO A 143 -0.07 5.95 10.08
C PRO A 143 0.97 7.04 9.80
N GLN A 144 2.04 6.72 9.06
CA GLN A 144 3.06 7.68 8.68
C GLN A 144 2.47 8.76 7.75
N LEU A 145 1.68 8.34 6.76
CA LEU A 145 0.99 9.26 5.85
C LEU A 145 -0.07 10.11 6.57
N GLU A 146 -0.78 9.57 7.56
CA GLU A 146 -1.69 10.33 8.44
C GLU A 146 -0.93 11.39 9.24
N SER A 147 0.22 11.02 9.82
CA SER A 147 1.06 11.93 10.59
C SER A 147 1.68 13.06 9.76
N HIS A 148 1.93 12.81 8.46
CA HIS A 148 2.53 13.76 7.52
C HIS A 148 1.77 15.10 7.47
N THR A 149 0.44 15.06 7.66
CA THR A 149 -0.42 16.25 7.67
C THR A 149 -0.10 17.24 8.79
N LYS A 150 0.43 16.74 9.92
CA LYS A 150 0.80 17.53 11.10
C LYS A 150 2.30 17.76 11.19
N GLN A 151 3.07 16.75 10.81
CA GLN A 151 4.52 16.77 10.83
C GLN A 151 5.03 16.28 9.47
N PRO A 152 5.33 17.20 8.54
CA PRO A 152 5.82 16.83 7.23
C PRO A 152 7.10 15.99 7.31
N MET A 153 7.13 14.92 6.50
CA MET A 153 8.31 14.06 6.38
C MET A 153 9.47 14.84 5.77
N THR A 154 10.65 14.67 6.35
CA THR A 154 11.93 15.10 5.77
C THR A 154 12.20 14.38 4.45
N LEU A 155 13.13 14.90 3.63
CA LEU A 155 13.51 14.24 2.37
C LEU A 155 14.03 12.81 2.58
N ARG A 156 14.77 12.57 3.67
CA ARG A 156 15.24 11.23 4.07
C ARG A 156 14.06 10.30 4.37
N GLU A 157 13.10 10.76 5.16
CA GLU A 157 11.91 9.96 5.50
C GLU A 157 11.04 9.69 4.27
N GLN A 158 10.83 10.68 3.41
CA GLN A 158 10.10 10.49 2.16
C GLN A 158 10.80 9.47 1.24
N TYR A 159 12.13 9.50 1.16
CA TYR A 159 12.89 8.54 0.38
C TYR A 159 12.66 7.09 0.86
N PHE A 160 12.79 6.84 2.18
CA PHE A 160 12.53 5.51 2.73
C PHE A 160 11.06 5.11 2.59
N PHE A 161 10.14 6.05 2.79
CA PHE A 161 8.72 5.84 2.59
C PHE A 161 8.41 5.38 1.16
N PHE A 162 8.91 6.07 0.13
CA PHE A 162 8.70 5.64 -1.27
C PHE A 162 9.37 4.30 -1.59
N LEU A 163 10.54 4.02 -1.01
CA LEU A 163 11.22 2.74 -1.18
C LEU A 163 10.41 1.57 -0.59
N GLU A 164 9.77 1.79 0.56
CA GLU A 164 8.95 0.78 1.23
C GLU A 164 7.57 0.60 0.59
N VAL A 165 6.94 1.70 0.18
CA VAL A 165 5.60 1.69 -0.42
C VAL A 165 5.64 1.22 -1.87
N GLY A 166 6.57 1.71 -2.68
CA GLY A 166 6.70 1.34 -4.09
C GLY A 166 5.38 1.46 -4.88
N CYS A 167 5.05 0.40 -5.64
CA CYS A 167 3.90 0.41 -6.54
C CYS A 167 2.52 0.40 -5.84
N VAL A 168 2.45 0.22 -4.52
CA VAL A 168 1.17 0.29 -3.79
C VAL A 168 0.82 1.71 -3.34
N PHE A 169 1.62 2.71 -3.72
CA PHE A 169 1.44 4.10 -3.32
C PHE A 169 0.08 4.68 -3.75
N SER A 170 -0.39 4.34 -4.95
CA SER A 170 -1.70 4.79 -5.44
C SER A 170 -2.85 4.30 -4.53
N ALA A 171 -2.83 3.03 -4.13
CA ALA A 171 -3.77 2.46 -3.17
C ALA A 171 -3.66 3.10 -1.78
N LEU A 172 -2.43 3.37 -1.31
CA LEU A 172 -2.20 4.03 -0.02
C LEU A 172 -2.78 5.45 -0.01
N THR A 173 -2.60 6.20 -1.10
CA THR A 173 -3.13 7.55 -1.26
C THR A 173 -4.66 7.57 -1.17
N VAL A 174 -5.32 6.64 -1.87
CA VAL A 174 -6.79 6.52 -1.80
C VAL A 174 -7.26 6.14 -0.40
N LEU A 175 -6.57 5.20 0.25
CA LEU A 175 -6.90 4.78 1.62
C LEU A 175 -6.76 5.93 2.62
N ALA A 176 -5.70 6.71 2.50
CA ALA A 176 -5.47 7.92 3.29
C ALA A 176 -6.59 8.96 3.13
N VAL A 177 -7.01 9.24 1.89
CA VAL A 177 -8.11 10.17 1.63
C VAL A 177 -9.44 9.63 2.17
N ALA A 178 -9.67 8.32 2.07
CA ALA A 178 -10.86 7.68 2.65
C ALA A 178 -10.92 7.80 4.18
N ARG A 179 -9.75 7.83 4.85
CA ARG A 179 -9.61 8.09 6.29
C ARG A 179 -9.75 9.57 6.67
N GLY A 180 -10.00 10.45 5.70
CA GLY A 180 -10.29 11.87 5.93
C GLY A 180 -9.10 12.80 5.70
N ILE A 181 -7.98 12.32 5.15
CA ILE A 181 -6.89 13.20 4.73
C ILE A 181 -7.34 13.99 3.49
N ALA A 182 -7.14 15.31 3.51
CA ALA A 182 -7.44 16.16 2.37
C ALA A 182 -6.56 15.82 1.16
N VAL A 183 -7.10 15.90 -0.05
CA VAL A 183 -6.35 15.59 -1.29
C VAL A 183 -5.15 16.50 -1.44
N GLU A 184 -5.30 17.76 -1.04
CA GLU A 184 -4.26 18.79 -1.05
C GLU A 184 -3.09 18.43 -0.14
N ALA A 185 -3.34 17.69 0.95
CA ALA A 185 -2.31 17.28 1.88
C ALA A 185 -1.44 16.12 1.35
N VAL A 186 -1.99 15.28 0.47
CA VAL A 186 -1.23 14.20 -0.20
C VAL A 186 -0.68 14.61 -1.56
N ALA A 187 -1.18 15.70 -2.15
CA ALA A 187 -0.79 16.18 -3.48
C ALA A 187 0.74 16.31 -3.66
N PRO A 188 1.53 16.89 -2.72
CA PRO A 188 2.99 16.99 -2.91
C PRO A 188 3.67 15.62 -3.04
N LEU A 189 3.22 14.61 -2.29
CA LEU A 189 3.76 13.25 -2.39
C LEU A 189 3.32 12.58 -3.69
N VAL A 190 2.09 12.83 -4.13
CA VAL A 190 1.60 12.34 -5.42
C VAL A 190 2.38 12.96 -6.58
N ASP A 191 2.66 14.26 -6.55
CA ASP A 191 3.47 14.94 -7.56
C ASP A 191 4.91 14.40 -7.59
N CYS A 192 5.50 14.14 -6.43
CA CYS A 192 6.79 13.46 -6.33
C CYS A 192 6.76 12.08 -6.97
N TYR A 193 5.75 11.28 -6.66
CA TYR A 193 5.59 9.92 -7.19
C TYR A 193 5.30 9.89 -8.69
N LEU A 194 4.50 10.82 -9.21
CA LEU A 194 4.16 10.84 -10.64
C LEU A 194 5.27 11.43 -11.51
N ASN A 195 6.25 12.13 -10.94
CA ASN A 195 7.39 12.67 -11.68
C ASN A 195 8.54 11.65 -11.76
N PRO A 196 8.82 11.02 -12.92
CA PRO A 196 9.85 9.98 -13.05
C PRO A 196 11.28 10.48 -12.80
N HIS A 197 11.50 11.78 -12.80
CA HIS A 197 12.81 12.39 -12.54
C HIS A 197 13.03 12.78 -11.07
N ASN A 198 11.99 12.67 -10.24
CA ASN A 198 12.08 13.01 -8.82
C ASN A 198 12.97 12.00 -8.08
N GLN A 199 14.10 12.45 -7.54
CA GLN A 199 15.07 11.56 -6.89
C GLN A 199 14.61 10.99 -5.54
N VAL A 200 13.59 11.58 -4.93
CA VAL A 200 13.01 11.08 -3.66
C VAL A 200 12.17 9.84 -3.94
N ALA A 201 11.27 9.91 -4.92
CA ALA A 201 10.38 8.80 -5.29
C ALA A 201 11.02 7.80 -6.26
N HIS A 202 11.86 8.29 -7.18
CA HIS A 202 12.52 7.53 -8.24
C HIS A 202 14.03 7.76 -8.18
N PRO A 203 14.71 7.22 -7.15
CA PRO A 203 16.13 7.41 -6.96
C PRO A 203 16.93 6.83 -8.12
N THR A 204 17.82 7.63 -8.69
CA THR A 204 18.85 7.14 -9.61
C THR A 204 20.18 7.13 -8.88
N SER A 205 20.96 6.06 -9.02
CA SER A 205 22.27 5.96 -8.37
C SER A 205 23.35 6.68 -9.19
N LEU A 206 24.23 7.42 -8.53
CA LEU A 206 25.45 8.00 -9.16
C LEU A 206 26.57 6.97 -9.30
N LEU A 207 26.55 5.95 -8.44
CA LEU A 207 27.55 4.91 -8.32
C LEU A 207 26.85 3.58 -8.04
N THR A 208 27.43 2.51 -8.54
CA THR A 208 27.07 1.15 -8.14
C THR A 208 27.87 0.73 -6.90
N GLY A 209 27.44 -0.36 -6.24
CA GLY A 209 28.25 -0.97 -5.18
C GLY A 209 29.62 -1.44 -5.67
N HIS A 210 29.72 -1.85 -6.93
CA HIS A 210 31.00 -2.26 -7.52
C HIS A 210 31.98 -1.09 -7.64
N ASP A 211 31.52 0.06 -8.14
CA ASP A 211 32.33 1.28 -8.26
C ASP A 211 32.88 1.69 -6.90
N LEU A 212 32.03 1.65 -5.87
CA LEU A 212 32.37 2.04 -4.51
C LEU A 212 33.36 1.06 -3.86
N MET A 213 33.18 -0.25 -4.08
CA MET A 213 34.13 -1.29 -3.62
C MET A 213 35.50 -1.15 -4.29
N GLN A 214 35.53 -0.91 -5.61
CA GLN A 214 36.77 -0.77 -6.37
C GLN A 214 37.55 0.49 -5.97
N ALA A 215 36.87 1.63 -5.89
CA ALA A 215 37.49 2.91 -5.57
C ALA A 215 38.00 2.98 -4.12
N LEU A 216 37.21 2.47 -3.16
CA LEU A 216 37.54 2.56 -1.73
C LEU A 216 38.19 1.29 -1.16
N LYS A 217 38.44 0.27 -2.00
CA LYS A 217 38.98 -1.05 -1.62
C LYS A 217 38.20 -1.71 -0.47
N LEU A 218 36.88 -1.62 -0.54
CA LEU A 218 35.99 -2.16 0.48
C LEU A 218 35.61 -3.62 0.16
N PRO A 219 35.56 -4.52 1.16
CA PRO A 219 35.00 -5.85 0.95
C PRO A 219 33.48 -5.75 0.75
N PRO A 220 32.86 -6.74 0.09
CA PRO A 220 31.41 -6.82 -0.01
C PRO A 220 30.80 -6.96 1.39
N GLY A 221 29.78 -6.15 1.70
CA GLY A 221 29.09 -6.23 2.99
C GLY A 221 28.09 -5.09 3.23
N PRO A 222 27.36 -5.12 4.36
CA PRO A 222 26.32 -4.14 4.69
C PRO A 222 26.78 -2.69 4.70
N GLN A 223 28.07 -2.45 4.98
CA GLN A 223 28.66 -1.11 4.96
C GLN A 223 28.58 -0.45 3.57
N VAL A 224 28.76 -1.23 2.50
CA VAL A 224 28.63 -0.71 1.12
C VAL A 224 27.20 -0.21 0.88
N GLY A 225 26.20 -0.98 1.33
CA GLY A 225 24.80 -0.57 1.26
C GLY A 225 24.53 0.73 2.03
N LYS A 226 25.04 0.85 3.27
CA LYS A 226 24.92 2.07 4.06
C LYS A 226 25.52 3.30 3.36
N LEU A 227 26.71 3.16 2.77
CA LEU A 227 27.36 4.25 2.04
C LEU A 227 26.54 4.66 0.80
N LEU A 228 26.02 3.69 0.03
CA LEU A 228 25.15 3.99 -1.12
C LEU A 228 23.88 4.72 -0.69
N THR A 229 23.28 4.33 0.43
CA THR A 229 22.11 5.02 1.00
C THR A 229 22.43 6.46 1.38
N GLU A 230 23.55 6.71 2.07
CA GLU A 230 23.94 8.08 2.46
C GLU A 230 24.30 8.95 1.25
N ILE A 231 24.96 8.37 0.22
CA ILE A 231 25.18 9.07 -1.06
C ILE A 231 23.83 9.43 -1.69
N GLN A 232 22.87 8.51 -1.70
CA GLN A 232 21.55 8.76 -2.30
C GLN A 232 20.83 9.90 -1.57
N ILE A 233 20.87 9.92 -0.25
CA ILE A 233 20.25 10.98 0.56
C ILE A 233 20.96 12.32 0.31
N ALA A 234 22.29 12.34 0.28
CA ALA A 234 23.05 13.55 -0.02
C ALA A 234 22.77 14.08 -1.44
N ARG A 235 22.54 13.19 -2.42
CA ARG A 235 22.08 13.56 -3.76
C ARG A 235 20.68 14.17 -3.74
N ILE A 236 19.74 13.54 -3.04
CA ILE A 236 18.36 14.03 -2.89
C ILE A 236 18.33 15.43 -2.27
N GLU A 237 19.20 15.68 -1.29
CA GLU A 237 19.36 16.99 -0.64
C GLU A 237 20.13 18.01 -1.49
N GLY A 238 20.60 17.62 -2.69
CA GLY A 238 21.34 18.49 -3.61
C GLY A 238 22.79 18.75 -3.22
N ARG A 239 23.33 18.02 -2.23
CA ARG A 239 24.74 18.15 -1.79
C ARG A 239 25.71 17.52 -2.78
N ILE A 240 25.26 16.54 -3.57
CA ILE A 240 26.08 15.76 -4.49
C ILE A 240 25.35 15.64 -5.82
N THR A 241 26.05 15.88 -6.93
CA THR A 241 25.44 15.80 -8.27
C THR A 241 26.22 14.92 -9.24
N LYS A 242 27.49 14.60 -8.94
CA LYS A 242 28.37 13.82 -9.80
C LYS A 242 28.96 12.62 -9.07
N SER A 243 29.38 11.62 -9.85
CA SER A 243 30.03 10.40 -9.34
C SER A 243 31.33 10.68 -8.58
N GLU A 244 32.09 11.72 -8.98
CA GLU A 244 33.33 12.14 -8.31
C GLU A 244 33.05 12.65 -6.88
N ASP A 245 32.12 13.59 -6.74
CA ASP A 245 31.65 14.12 -5.44
C ASP A 245 31.13 12.99 -4.53
N ALA A 246 30.45 11.99 -5.11
CA ALA A 246 29.93 10.84 -4.37
C ALA A 246 31.03 9.93 -3.80
N LEU A 247 32.14 9.74 -4.53
CA LEU A 247 33.28 8.98 -4.04
C LEU A 247 34.02 9.70 -2.91
N GLU A 248 34.19 11.02 -3.04
CA GLU A 248 34.80 11.83 -1.98
C GLU A 248 33.96 11.79 -0.70
N PHE A 249 32.65 12.01 -0.82
CA PHE A 249 31.72 11.93 0.30
C PHE A 249 31.73 10.55 0.97
N ALA A 250 31.75 9.47 0.19
CA ALA A 250 31.84 8.11 0.74
C ALA A 250 33.17 7.84 1.45
N SER A 251 34.29 8.40 0.96
CA SER A 251 35.58 8.29 1.64
C SER A 251 35.55 9.00 3.00
N GLN A 252 35.01 10.21 3.06
CA GLN A 252 34.88 10.98 4.31
C GLN A 252 34.03 10.23 5.34
N LEU A 253 32.85 9.75 4.94
CA LEU A 253 31.97 8.97 5.82
C LEU A 253 32.65 7.69 6.33
N ARG A 254 33.36 6.96 5.46
CA ARG A 254 34.05 5.73 5.87
C ARG A 254 35.07 5.99 6.98
N ASP A 255 35.79 7.10 6.89
CA ASP A 255 36.83 7.45 7.85
C ASP A 255 36.23 7.91 9.19
N GLU A 256 35.03 8.50 9.18
CA GLU A 256 34.26 8.83 10.39
C GLU A 256 33.75 7.56 11.12
N TYR A 257 33.31 6.54 10.40
CA TYR A 257 32.89 5.24 10.97
C TYR A 257 34.05 4.33 11.40
N ARG A 258 35.30 4.74 11.21
CA ARG A 258 36.50 3.96 11.56
C ARG A 258 37.06 4.28 12.94
N TYR A 259 36.51 5.29 13.62
CA TYR A 259 36.78 5.65 15.01
C TYR A 259 35.61 5.21 15.90
#